data_AF-A0A1A7XC53-F1
#
_entry.id   AF-A0A1A7XC53-F1
#
_cell.length_a   1.000
_cell.length_b   1.000
_cell.length_c   1.000
_cell.angle_alpha   90.00
_cell.angle_beta   90.00
_cell.angle_gamma   90.00
#
_symmetry.space_group_name_H-M   'P 1'
#
loop_
_entity.id
_entity.type
_entity.pdbx_description
1 polymer ?
#
loop_
_entity_poly.entity_id
_entity_poly.type
_entity_poly.pdbx_seq_one_letter_code
_entity_poly.pdbx_strand_id
1 'polypeptide(L)'
;MPKRTCPFPETFSSQYKIHIGQQELNKYGVNGNKYRQEIYEKTKNLLFNGAKVVMDKIWTGEEKCADSQPSGHPSACSQTLLRGQTLIGQDGRLTKTSAAQGAPAASTACCVCQKNQGSRASCSQCDRLVCSSCTRQCSSCSSYCCSVCTITDYSGRYDEVLCCSCSP
;
A
#
# COMPACT_ATOMS: atom_id res chain seq x y z
N MET A 1 55.20 18.83 -35.65
CA MET A 1 55.54 19.24 -34.27
C MET A 1 55.03 18.16 -33.32
N PRO A 2 55.87 17.59 -32.44
CA PRO A 2 55.44 16.58 -31.46
C PRO A 2 54.49 17.24 -30.44
N LYS A 3 53.34 16.62 -30.18
CA LYS A 3 52.42 17.10 -29.14
C LYS A 3 53.06 16.89 -27.76
N ARG A 4 53.00 17.91 -26.90
CA ARG A 4 53.53 17.84 -25.53
C ARG A 4 52.75 16.79 -24.73
N THR A 5 53.47 16.01 -23.93
CA THR A 5 52.89 14.99 -23.05
C THR A 5 51.97 15.65 -22.02
N CYS A 6 50.78 15.08 -21.82
CA CYS A 6 49.80 15.59 -20.85
C CYS A 6 50.41 15.54 -19.42
N PRO A 7 50.40 16.65 -18.66
CA PRO A 7 50.98 16.70 -17.31
C PRO A 7 50.15 15.99 -16.24
N PHE A 8 48.98 15.44 -16.60
CA PHE A 8 48.12 14.65 -15.71
C PHE A 8 48.08 13.20 -16.22
N PRO A 9 49.01 12.32 -15.77
CA PRO A 9 49.07 10.93 -16.20
C PRO A 9 48.02 10.06 -15.49
N GLU A 10 47.60 10.47 -14.29
CA GLU A 10 46.51 9.82 -13.55
C GLU A 10 45.18 10.34 -14.06
N THR A 11 44.38 9.40 -14.54
CA THR A 11 42.99 9.61 -14.91
C THR A 11 42.30 10.30 -13.74
N PHE A 12 41.91 11.57 -13.90
CA PHE A 12 41.17 12.30 -12.87
C PHE A 12 40.07 11.40 -12.32
N SER A 13 40.09 11.14 -11.00
CA SER A 13 39.04 10.37 -10.35
C SER A 13 37.71 11.00 -10.74
N SER A 14 36.85 10.23 -11.41
CA SER A 14 35.64 10.76 -12.03
C SER A 14 34.85 11.48 -10.95
N GLN A 15 34.72 12.80 -11.04
CA GLN A 15 33.97 13.55 -10.05
C GLN A 15 32.49 13.17 -10.23
N TYR A 16 32.02 12.23 -9.41
CA TYR A 16 30.67 11.72 -9.51
C TYR A 16 29.70 12.78 -9.01
N LYS A 17 28.87 13.30 -9.92
CA LYS A 17 27.71 14.10 -9.53
C LYS A 17 26.64 13.15 -9.01
N ILE A 18 26.45 13.14 -7.70
CA ILE A 18 25.39 12.36 -7.03
C ILE A 18 24.25 13.32 -6.72
N HIS A 19 23.02 12.91 -7.02
CA HIS A 19 21.84 13.67 -6.62
C HIS A 19 21.59 13.45 -5.13
N ILE A 20 21.61 14.53 -4.34
CA ILE A 20 21.30 14.48 -2.91
C ILE A 20 19.84 14.90 -2.69
N GLY A 21 19.03 13.97 -2.21
CA GLY A 21 17.62 14.19 -1.89
C GLY A 21 17.39 14.83 -0.52
N GLN A 22 16.19 15.38 -0.32
CA GLN A 22 15.81 15.99 0.96
C GLN A 22 15.93 15.01 2.14
N GLN A 23 15.64 13.73 1.93
CA GLN A 23 15.78 12.72 2.98
C GLN A 23 17.23 12.55 3.44
N GLU A 24 18.19 12.62 2.51
CA GLU A 24 19.63 12.51 2.80
C GLU A 24 20.11 13.76 3.53
N LEU A 25 19.66 14.94 3.11
CA LEU A 25 19.93 16.20 3.82
C LEU A 25 19.39 16.18 5.25
N ASN A 26 18.20 15.64 5.47
CA ASN A 26 17.59 15.55 6.79
C ASN A 26 18.29 14.53 7.70
N LYS A 27 18.87 13.46 7.13
CA LYS A 27 19.50 12.37 7.89
C LYS A 27 20.99 12.61 8.15
N TYR A 28 21.71 13.07 7.14
CA TYR A 28 23.17 13.14 7.12
C TYR A 28 23.71 14.56 6.92
N GLY A 29 22.85 15.52 6.58
CA GLY A 29 23.25 16.92 6.46
C GLY A 29 23.65 17.52 7.80
N VAL A 30 24.54 18.52 7.77
CA VAL A 30 25.05 19.23 8.96
C VAL A 30 23.90 19.79 9.83
N ASN A 31 22.82 20.26 9.20
CA ASN A 31 21.63 20.77 9.88
C ASN A 31 20.51 19.73 10.02
N GLY A 32 20.80 18.44 9.86
CA GLY A 32 19.81 17.37 9.83
C GLY A 32 18.89 17.34 11.06
N ASN A 33 19.46 17.56 12.25
CA ASN A 33 18.69 17.63 13.51
C ASN A 33 17.61 18.72 13.48
N LYS A 34 17.95 19.91 12.98
CA LYS A 34 17.01 21.03 12.86
C LYS A 34 15.87 20.69 11.91
N TYR A 35 16.20 20.17 10.72
CA TYR A 35 15.17 19.79 9.74
C TYR A 35 14.24 18.68 10.23
N ARG A 36 14.78 17.69 10.94
CA ARG A 36 13.99 16.63 11.56
C ARG A 36 13.04 17.18 12.62
N GLN A 37 13.49 18.13 13.43
CA GLN A 37 12.66 18.78 14.44
C GLN A 37 11.53 19.59 13.80
N GLU A 38 11.82 20.35 12.74
CA GLU A 38 10.80 21.09 11.99
C GLU A 38 9.75 20.16 11.37
N ILE A 39 10.18 19.04 10.79
CA ILE A 39 9.27 18.01 10.25
C ILE A 39 8.40 17.44 11.36
N TYR A 40 9.00 17.10 12.50
CA TYR A 40 8.26 16.57 13.65
C TYR A 40 7.20 17.55 14.14
N GLU A 41 7.56 18.82 14.36
CA GLU A 41 6.60 19.84 14.81
C GLU A 41 5.50 20.08 13.78
N LYS A 42 5.82 20.10 12.49
CA LYS A 42 4.83 20.23 11.42
C LYS A 42 3.85 19.05 11.41
N THR A 43 4.36 17.82 11.48
CA THR A 43 3.53 16.61 11.52
C THR A 43 2.66 16.59 12.77
N LYS A 44 3.24 16.90 13.93
CA LYS A 44 2.51 17.02 15.20
C LYS A 44 1.36 18.02 15.07
N ASN A 45 1.62 19.24 14.62
CA ASN A 45 0.60 20.26 14.44
C ASN A 45 -0.49 19.82 13.45
N LEU A 46 -0.11 19.18 12.34
CA LEU A 46 -1.08 18.66 11.37
C LEU A 46 -2.02 17.62 12.00
N LEU A 47 -1.48 16.69 12.78
CA LEU A 47 -2.26 15.66 13.47
C LEU A 47 -3.18 16.27 14.54
N PHE A 48 -2.68 17.18 15.37
CA PHE A 48 -3.48 17.83 16.41
C PHE A 48 -4.57 18.73 15.82
N ASN A 49 -4.27 19.50 14.77
CA ASN A 49 -5.26 20.33 14.09
C ASN A 49 -6.34 19.47 13.42
N GLY A 50 -5.96 18.37 12.77
CA GLY A 50 -6.90 17.43 12.18
C GLY A 50 -7.82 16.81 13.23
N ALA A 51 -7.26 16.37 14.36
CA ALA A 51 -8.03 15.83 15.49
C ALA A 51 -8.98 16.88 16.08
N LYS A 52 -8.52 18.13 16.26
CA LYS A 52 -9.34 19.24 16.76
C LYS A 52 -10.54 19.49 15.84
N VAL A 53 -10.33 19.57 14.53
CA VAL A 53 -11.43 19.80 13.57
C VAL A 53 -12.49 18.70 13.64
N VAL A 54 -12.08 17.44 13.84
CA VAL A 54 -13.01 16.31 14.00
C VAL A 54 -13.77 16.42 15.32
N MET A 55 -13.07 16.70 16.43
CA MET A 55 -13.67 16.85 17.76
C MET A 55 -14.64 18.04 17.82
N ASP A 56 -14.28 19.18 17.22
CA ASP A 56 -15.13 20.37 17.15
C ASP A 56 -16.44 20.05 16.41
N LYS A 57 -16.40 19.26 15.32
CA LYS A 57 -17.62 18.80 14.62
C LYS A 57 -18.50 17.91 15.49
N ILE A 58 -17.91 17.01 16.26
CA ILE A 58 -18.63 16.10 17.16
C ILE A 58 -19.27 16.88 18.32
N TRP A 59 -18.58 17.89 18.85
CA TRP A 59 -19.03 18.66 20.01
C TRP A 59 -20.04 19.76 19.67
N THR A 60 -19.94 20.38 18.48
CA THR A 60 -20.79 21.52 18.10
C THR A 60 -22.18 21.10 17.60
N GLY A 61 -22.45 19.79 17.43
CA GLY A 61 -23.79 19.29 17.16
C GLY A 61 -24.46 19.83 15.88
N GLU A 62 -23.70 20.39 14.93
CA GLU A 62 -24.22 20.83 13.64
C GLU A 62 -24.29 19.64 12.66
N GLU A 63 -25.14 18.67 13.01
CA GLU A 63 -25.65 17.69 12.07
C GLU A 63 -26.70 18.36 11.18
N LYS A 64 -26.29 19.05 10.11
CA LYS A 64 -27.17 19.19 8.95
C LYS A 64 -27.10 17.90 8.14
N CYS A 65 -27.62 16.82 8.72
CA CYS A 65 -28.01 15.64 7.98
C CYS A 65 -29.33 15.98 7.28
N ALA A 66 -29.31 16.09 5.96
CA ALA A 66 -30.55 16.13 5.20
C ALA A 66 -31.20 14.73 5.28
N ASP A 67 -32.26 14.67 6.09
CA ASP A 67 -33.41 13.75 6.08
C ASP A 67 -33.32 12.35 6.75
N SER A 68 -33.77 12.32 8.01
CA SER A 68 -34.81 11.46 8.66
C SER A 68 -34.75 9.90 8.54
N GLN A 69 -34.20 9.14 9.52
CA GLN A 69 -34.81 8.47 10.71
C GLN A 69 -35.61 7.14 10.49
N PRO A 70 -35.87 6.27 11.50
CA PRO A 70 -35.18 5.95 12.77
C PRO A 70 -35.10 4.43 13.13
N SER A 71 -34.14 4.01 13.97
CA SER A 71 -34.34 3.18 15.20
C SER A 71 -33.02 2.57 15.70
N GLY A 72 -32.95 2.37 17.01
CA GLY A 72 -31.73 2.33 17.81
C GLY A 72 -30.71 1.22 17.50
N HIS A 73 -29.44 1.60 17.50
CA HIS A 73 -28.31 0.93 18.16
C HIS A 73 -27.08 1.85 17.95
N PRO A 74 -26.11 1.95 18.89
CA PRO A 74 -24.86 2.65 18.65
C PRO A 74 -24.03 1.80 17.69
N SER A 75 -24.42 1.84 16.41
CA SER A 75 -23.73 1.16 15.34
C SER A 75 -22.41 1.88 15.16
N ALA A 76 -21.33 1.18 15.53
CA ALA A 76 -19.97 1.54 15.17
C ALA A 76 -19.99 2.14 13.77
N CYS A 77 -19.49 3.36 13.66
CA CYS A 77 -19.35 4.14 12.45
C CYS A 77 -19.08 3.18 11.29
N SER A 78 -20.07 3.00 10.41
CA SER A 78 -19.99 2.14 9.23
C SER A 78 -19.00 2.77 8.26
N GLN A 79 -17.71 2.77 8.63
CA GLN A 79 -16.65 2.91 7.68
C GLN A 79 -16.84 1.70 6.78
N THR A 80 -17.45 1.95 5.62
CA THR A 80 -17.46 1.02 4.50
C THR A 80 -16.00 0.78 4.16
N LEU A 81 -15.40 -0.20 4.85
CA LEU A 81 -14.01 -0.54 4.69
C LEU A 81 -13.82 -1.01 3.25
N LEU A 82 -12.80 -0.46 2.61
CA LEU A 82 -12.46 -0.81 1.25
C LEU A 82 -12.11 -2.29 1.18
N ARG A 83 -12.49 -2.93 0.07
CA ARG A 83 -12.22 -4.35 -0.16
C ARG A 83 -10.73 -4.66 0.01
N GLY A 84 -10.41 -5.52 0.99
CA GLY A 84 -9.04 -5.91 1.33
C GLY A 84 -8.46 -5.23 2.57
N GLN A 85 -9.18 -4.31 3.21
CA GLN A 85 -8.84 -3.87 4.57
C GLN A 85 -9.09 -5.00 5.57
N THR A 86 -8.26 -5.09 6.61
CA THR A 86 -8.41 -6.05 7.70
C THR A 86 -8.93 -5.34 8.95
N LEU A 87 -9.84 -5.98 9.68
CA LEU A 87 -10.35 -5.49 10.97
C LEU A 87 -9.57 -6.13 12.11
N ILE A 88 -9.23 -5.35 13.15
CA ILE A 88 -8.72 -5.89 14.41
C ILE A 88 -9.91 -6.39 15.23
N GLY A 89 -10.00 -7.70 15.45
CA GLY A 89 -11.02 -8.33 16.28
C GLY A 89 -10.86 -7.96 17.76
N GLN A 90 -11.88 -8.25 18.56
CA GLN A 90 -11.85 -8.02 20.01
C GLN A 90 -10.78 -8.87 20.73
N ASP A 91 -10.32 -9.94 20.08
CA ASP A 91 -9.21 -10.80 20.46
C ASP A 91 -7.83 -10.25 20.03
N GLY A 92 -7.79 -9.07 19.40
CA GLY A 92 -6.57 -8.46 18.87
C GLY A 92 -6.07 -9.06 17.56
N ARG A 93 -6.80 -10.01 16.95
CA ARG A 93 -6.38 -10.67 15.70
C ARG A 93 -6.91 -9.94 14.47
N LEU A 94 -6.12 -9.92 13.40
CA LEU A 94 -6.57 -9.37 12.11
C LEU A 94 -7.52 -10.34 11.41
N THR A 95 -8.72 -9.88 11.10
CA THR A 95 -9.76 -10.63 10.38
C THR A 95 -10.04 -9.96 9.03
N LYS A 96 -10.28 -10.77 7.99
CA LYS A 96 -10.68 -10.26 6.67
C LYS A 96 -12.13 -9.77 6.76
N THR A 97 -12.41 -8.54 6.34
CA THR A 97 -13.79 -8.04 6.26
C THR A 97 -14.47 -8.52 4.98
N SER A 98 -15.67 -9.07 5.12
CA SER A 98 -16.57 -9.28 3.99
C SER A 98 -17.02 -7.91 3.46
N ALA A 99 -17.02 -7.72 2.15
CA ALA A 99 -17.43 -6.46 1.52
C ALA A 99 -18.84 -6.04 2.01
N ALA A 100 -18.99 -4.77 2.39
CA ALA A 100 -20.27 -4.21 2.82
C ALA A 100 -21.31 -4.32 1.68
N GLN A 101 -22.52 -4.75 2.03
CA GLN A 101 -23.67 -4.70 1.13
C GLN A 101 -23.99 -3.22 0.82
N GLY A 102 -23.74 -2.79 -0.43
CA GLY A 102 -23.97 -1.40 -0.85
C GLY A 102 -22.80 -0.72 -1.59
N ALA A 103 -21.67 -1.40 -1.77
CA ALA A 103 -20.56 -0.87 -2.57
C ALA A 103 -20.92 -0.77 -4.08
N PRO A 104 -20.40 0.24 -4.80
CA PRO A 104 -20.58 0.35 -6.25
C PRO A 104 -20.13 -0.95 -6.93
N ALA A 105 -20.88 -1.35 -7.97
CA ALA A 105 -20.73 -2.62 -8.68
C ALA A 105 -19.25 -3.03 -8.80
N ALA A 106 -18.90 -4.12 -8.13
CA ALA A 106 -17.52 -4.61 -8.10
C ALA A 106 -16.99 -4.74 -9.53
N SER A 107 -15.76 -4.25 -9.76
CA SER A 107 -15.16 -4.30 -11.08
C SER A 107 -15.18 -5.73 -11.61
N THR A 108 -15.81 -5.93 -12.76
CA THR A 108 -15.89 -7.24 -13.41
C THR A 108 -14.57 -7.60 -14.07
N ALA A 109 -13.69 -6.62 -14.32
CA ALA A 109 -12.38 -6.81 -14.96
C ALA A 109 -11.39 -7.63 -14.12
N CYS A 110 -10.44 -8.28 -14.81
CA CYS A 110 -9.32 -8.95 -14.16
C CYS A 110 -8.46 -7.96 -13.37
N CYS A 111 -8.13 -8.26 -12.12
CA CYS A 111 -7.33 -7.40 -11.26
C CYS A 111 -5.86 -7.23 -11.67
N VAL A 112 -5.38 -8.05 -12.61
CA VAL A 112 -4.01 -8.02 -13.11
C VAL A 112 -3.95 -7.31 -14.46
N CYS A 113 -4.62 -7.85 -15.48
CA CYS A 113 -4.56 -7.32 -16.84
C CYS A 113 -5.67 -6.31 -17.17
N GLN A 114 -6.62 -6.09 -16.26
CA GLN A 114 -7.76 -5.17 -16.42
C GLN A 114 -8.70 -5.48 -17.60
N LYS A 115 -8.52 -6.62 -18.27
CA LYS A 115 -9.40 -7.08 -19.35
C LYS A 115 -10.71 -7.63 -18.79
N ASN A 116 -11.80 -7.36 -19.51
CA ASN A 116 -13.15 -7.82 -19.18
C ASN A 116 -13.66 -8.96 -20.09
N GLN A 117 -12.77 -9.79 -20.65
CA GLN A 117 -13.14 -10.99 -21.40
C GLN A 117 -12.86 -12.31 -20.65
N GLY A 118 -13.60 -13.38 -20.97
CA GLY A 118 -13.40 -14.74 -20.46
C GLY A 118 -13.97 -15.03 -19.07
N SER A 119 -13.94 -16.31 -18.67
CA SER A 119 -14.29 -16.77 -17.33
C SER A 119 -13.30 -16.24 -16.29
N ARG A 120 -13.81 -15.94 -15.09
CA ARG A 120 -13.01 -15.41 -13.98
C ARG A 120 -13.32 -16.14 -12.69
N ALA A 121 -12.28 -16.31 -11.88
CA ALA A 121 -12.37 -16.81 -10.53
C ALA A 121 -11.90 -15.73 -9.55
N SER A 122 -12.26 -15.84 -8.27
CA SER A 122 -11.70 -15.01 -7.21
C SER A 122 -10.34 -15.56 -6.77
N CYS A 123 -9.35 -14.67 -6.67
CA CYS A 123 -8.05 -15.00 -6.07
C CYS A 123 -8.21 -15.37 -4.60
N SER A 124 -7.67 -16.50 -4.12
CA SER A 124 -7.82 -16.92 -2.71
C SER A 124 -7.17 -15.97 -1.68
N GLN A 125 -6.28 -15.08 -2.13
CA GLN A 125 -5.54 -14.17 -1.25
C GLN A 125 -6.21 -12.81 -1.11
N CYS A 126 -6.52 -12.16 -2.23
CA CYS A 126 -7.08 -10.80 -2.26
C CYS A 126 -8.56 -10.75 -2.69
N ASP A 127 -9.17 -11.91 -2.95
CA ASP A 127 -10.55 -12.11 -3.43
C ASP A 127 -10.88 -11.49 -4.79
N ARG A 128 -9.99 -10.66 -5.36
CA ARG A 128 -10.22 -9.97 -6.63
C ARG A 128 -10.36 -10.95 -7.80
N LEU A 129 -11.19 -10.57 -8.78
CA LEU A 129 -11.44 -11.38 -9.96
C LEU A 129 -10.19 -11.48 -10.83
N VAL A 130 -9.86 -12.68 -11.28
CA VAL A 130 -8.69 -12.97 -12.12
C VAL A 130 -9.10 -13.83 -13.31
N CYS A 131 -8.59 -13.52 -14.50
CA CYS A 131 -8.81 -14.35 -15.68
C CYS A 131 -7.89 -15.58 -15.65
N SER A 132 -8.22 -16.60 -16.44
CA SER A 132 -7.42 -17.83 -16.53
C SER A 132 -5.93 -17.57 -16.82
N SER A 133 -5.60 -16.62 -17.70
CA SER A 133 -4.21 -16.29 -18.05
C SER A 133 -3.43 -15.59 -16.93
N CYS A 134 -4.12 -14.93 -15.99
CA CYS A 134 -3.49 -14.24 -14.86
C CYS A 134 -3.57 -15.06 -13.55
N THR A 135 -4.17 -16.24 -13.60
CA THR A 135 -4.31 -17.15 -12.47
C THR A 135 -3.07 -18.04 -12.38
N ARG A 136 -2.59 -18.26 -11.17
CA ARG A 136 -1.47 -19.16 -10.83
C ARG A 136 -1.92 -20.11 -9.73
N GLN A 137 -1.43 -21.34 -9.75
CA GLN A 137 -1.68 -22.32 -8.69
C GLN A 137 -0.48 -22.36 -7.74
N CYS A 138 -0.74 -22.31 -6.44
CA CYS A 138 0.32 -22.45 -5.44
C CYS A 138 0.81 -23.89 -5.34
N SER A 139 2.13 -24.12 -5.41
CA SER A 139 2.75 -25.43 -5.26
C SER A 139 2.53 -26.06 -3.88
N SER A 140 2.39 -25.24 -2.83
CA SER A 140 2.21 -25.72 -1.45
C SER A 140 0.74 -26.03 -1.11
N CYS A 141 -0.16 -25.04 -1.23
CA CYS A 141 -1.56 -25.18 -0.80
C CYS A 141 -2.54 -25.46 -1.95
N SER A 142 -2.05 -25.63 -3.18
CA SER A 142 -2.86 -25.86 -4.40
C SER A 142 -3.92 -24.79 -4.69
N SER A 143 -3.92 -23.67 -3.98
CA SER A 143 -4.91 -22.61 -4.12
C SER A 143 -4.61 -21.72 -5.33
N TYR A 144 -5.68 -21.21 -5.97
CA TYR A 144 -5.57 -20.34 -7.12
C TYR A 144 -5.48 -18.87 -6.72
N CYS A 145 -4.38 -18.25 -7.10
CA CYS A 145 -4.04 -16.87 -6.77
C CYS A 145 -3.82 -16.06 -8.06
N CYS A 146 -4.00 -14.74 -8.01
CA CYS A 146 -3.55 -13.89 -9.10
C CYS A 146 -2.02 -13.78 -9.09
N SER A 147 -1.42 -13.46 -10.23
CA SER A 147 0.04 -13.33 -10.36
C SER A 147 0.68 -12.29 -9.44
N VAL A 148 -0.11 -11.37 -8.87
CA VAL A 148 0.35 -10.36 -7.88
C VAL A 148 0.40 -10.94 -6.46
N CYS A 149 -0.43 -11.95 -6.17
CA CYS A 149 -0.50 -12.60 -4.86
C CYS A 149 0.34 -13.89 -4.81
N THR A 150 1.28 -14.05 -5.74
CA THR A 150 2.20 -15.18 -5.82
C THR A 150 3.63 -14.70 -5.93
N ILE A 151 4.54 -15.46 -5.36
CA ILE A 151 5.99 -15.30 -5.43
C ILE A 151 6.54 -16.56 -6.09
N THR A 152 7.49 -16.40 -7.01
CA THR A 152 8.22 -17.55 -7.55
C THR A 152 9.47 -17.77 -6.70
N ASP A 153 9.57 -18.94 -6.09
CA ASP A 153 10.77 -19.39 -5.42
C ASP A 153 11.71 -20.08 -6.42
N TYR A 154 12.95 -19.61 -6.45
CA TYR A 154 14.03 -20.10 -7.32
C TYR A 154 15.12 -20.83 -6.52
N SER A 155 14.88 -21.13 -5.24
CA SER A 155 15.85 -21.77 -4.36
C SER A 155 16.09 -23.26 -4.68
N GLY A 156 15.09 -23.91 -5.27
CA GLY A 156 15.10 -25.32 -5.63
C GLY A 156 15.69 -25.62 -7.01
N ARG A 157 15.56 -26.89 -7.44
CA ARG A 157 15.93 -27.30 -8.81
C ARG A 157 14.93 -26.85 -9.88
N TYR A 158 13.73 -26.48 -9.46
CA TYR A 158 12.64 -26.03 -10.31
C TYR A 158 12.02 -24.77 -9.72
N ASP A 159 11.47 -23.93 -10.58
CA ASP A 159 10.72 -22.74 -10.18
C ASP A 159 9.40 -23.16 -9.53
N GLU A 160 9.20 -22.77 -8.27
CA GLU A 160 7.96 -23.06 -7.54
C GLU A 160 7.13 -21.79 -7.36
N VAL A 161 5.82 -21.88 -7.55
CA VAL A 161 4.93 -20.73 -7.34
C VAL A 161 4.28 -20.83 -5.97
N LEU A 162 4.58 -19.90 -5.08
CA LEU A 162 4.03 -19.86 -3.73
C LEU A 162 3.05 -18.68 -3.59
N CYS A 163 1.92 -18.91 -2.92
CA CYS A 163 1.05 -17.79 -2.54
C CYS A 163 1.67 -16.98 -1.39
N CYS A 164 1.28 -15.73 -1.20
CA CYS A 164 1.82 -14.89 -0.13
C CYS A 164 1.66 -15.46 1.29
N SER A 165 0.74 -16.41 1.52
CA SER A 165 0.60 -17.11 2.82
C SER A 165 1.51 -18.33 2.97
N CYS A 166 1.97 -18.91 1.86
CA CYS A 166 2.85 -20.09 1.86
C CYS A 166 4.32 -19.73 1.60
N SER A 167 4.59 -18.52 1.12
CA SER A 167 5.95 -18.00 1.05
C SER A 167 6.50 -17.82 2.47
N PRO A 168 7.75 -18.23 2.72
CA PRO A 168 8.44 -18.00 3.99
C PRO A 168 8.73 -16.51 4.24
#